data_AF-A0AAJ0GF79-F1
#
_entry.id   AF-A0AAJ0GF79-F1
#
_cell.length_a   1.000
_cell.length_b   1.000
_cell.length_c   1.000
_cell.angle_alpha   90.00
_cell.angle_beta   90.00
_cell.angle_gamma   90.00
#
_symmetry.space_group_name_H-M   'P 1'
#
loop_
_entity.id
_entity.type
_entity.pdbx_description
1 polymer ?
#
loop_
_entity_poly.entity_id
_entity_poly.type
_entity_poly.pdbx_seq_one_letter_code
_entity_poly.pdbx_strand_id
1 'polypeptide(L)'
;MEKGKDGLVIPATVASQLLYEIQGPLYYNSDVTASIEDMHLKIVGKNAVHVSGAKGLPPPPTTKVGITAKGGWQAEFHFYLIGLDIEEKAKMIERQTRAQMG
;
A
#
# COMPACT_ATOMS: atom_id res chain seq x y z
N MET A 1 -15.20 16.59 15.46
CA MET A 1 -13.93 16.48 14.71
C MET A 1 -13.14 17.75 14.94
N GLU A 2 -11.84 17.65 15.24
CA GLU A 2 -10.97 18.81 15.49
C GLU A 2 -10.67 19.54 14.18
N LYS A 3 -10.89 20.86 14.16
CA LYS A 3 -10.72 21.70 12.97
C LYS A 3 -9.23 21.73 12.56
N GLY A 4 -8.92 21.25 11.35
CA GLY A 4 -7.55 21.27 10.81
C GLY A 4 -6.70 20.03 11.09
N LYS A 5 -7.29 18.96 11.65
CA LYS A 5 -6.66 17.64 11.73
C LYS A 5 -7.21 16.63 10.72
N ASP A 6 -8.03 17.11 9.78
CA ASP A 6 -8.60 16.30 8.72
C ASP A 6 -7.53 15.98 7.64
N GLY A 7 -7.81 15.00 6.79
CA GLY A 7 -6.94 14.65 5.68
C GLY A 7 -6.70 15.82 4.71
N LEU A 8 -5.55 15.79 4.03
CA LEU A 8 -5.12 16.81 3.07
C LEU A 8 -5.20 16.24 1.65
N VAL A 9 -5.96 16.90 0.76
CA VAL A 9 -6.08 16.51 -0.65
C VAL A 9 -5.34 17.54 -1.51
N ILE A 10 -4.09 17.23 -1.82
CA ILE A 10 -3.19 18.04 -2.64
C ILE A 10 -2.47 17.14 -3.65
N PRO A 11 -1.85 17.66 -4.72
CA PRO A 11 -1.21 16.84 -5.75
C PRO A 11 -0.20 15.86 -5.17
N ALA A 12 0.56 16.25 -4.14
CA ALA A 12 1.51 15.36 -3.48
C ALA A 12 0.83 14.16 -2.79
N THR A 13 -0.28 14.37 -2.07
CA THR A 13 -0.96 13.26 -1.38
C THR A 13 -1.69 12.34 -2.36
N VAL A 14 -2.25 12.90 -3.44
CA VAL A 14 -2.85 12.14 -4.53
C VAL A 14 -1.80 11.33 -5.29
N ALA A 15 -0.65 11.93 -5.63
CA ALA A 15 0.45 11.24 -6.29
C ALA A 15 1.00 10.08 -5.44
N SER A 16 1.14 10.28 -4.11
CA SER A 16 1.57 9.22 -3.20
C SER A 16 0.61 8.03 -3.18
N GLN A 17 -0.71 8.28 -3.20
CA GLN A 17 -1.70 7.21 -3.26
C GLN A 17 -1.64 6.46 -4.60
N LEU A 18 -1.52 7.19 -5.71
CA LEU A 18 -1.36 6.60 -7.03
C LEU A 18 -0.10 5.73 -7.11
N LEU A 19 1.02 6.18 -6.55
CA LEU A 19 2.26 5.40 -6.51
C LEU A 19 2.14 4.14 -5.65
N TYR A 20 1.37 4.22 -4.56
CA TYR A 20 1.13 3.08 -3.68
C TYR A 20 0.28 2.00 -4.36
N GLU A 21 -0.74 2.41 -5.11
CA GLU A 21 -1.71 1.48 -5.72
C GLU A 21 -1.31 1.00 -7.12
N ILE A 22 -0.65 1.84 -7.91
CA ILE A 22 -0.35 1.57 -9.31
C ILE A 22 1.14 1.31 -9.48
N GLN A 23 1.48 0.06 -9.81
CA GLN A 23 2.85 -0.34 -10.11
C GLN A 23 3.17 -0.08 -11.59
N GLY A 24 3.63 1.13 -11.88
CA GLY A 24 4.10 1.55 -13.21
C GLY A 24 3.07 2.35 -14.03
N PRO A 25 3.36 2.62 -15.32
CA PRO A 25 2.56 3.52 -16.16
C PRO A 25 1.23 2.91 -16.65
N LEU A 26 1.05 1.59 -16.53
CA LEU A 26 -0.12 0.87 -17.02
C LEU A 26 -0.86 0.21 -15.86
N TYR A 27 -2.10 0.62 -15.65
CA TYR A 27 -3.01 0.06 -14.66
C TYR A 27 -4.00 -0.89 -15.34
N TYR A 28 -3.79 -2.19 -15.14
CA TYR A 28 -4.53 -3.25 -15.81
C TYR A 28 -5.86 -3.56 -15.10
N ASN A 29 -6.97 -3.39 -15.83
CA ASN A 29 -8.31 -3.85 -15.44
C ASN A 29 -8.78 -4.94 -16.42
N SER A 30 -9.94 -5.55 -16.16
CA SER A 30 -10.44 -6.69 -16.95
C SER A 30 -10.86 -6.33 -18.38
N ASP A 31 -11.35 -5.12 -18.59
CA ASP A 31 -11.98 -4.63 -19.82
C ASP A 31 -11.22 -3.45 -20.46
N VAL A 32 -10.30 -2.83 -19.70
CA VAL A 32 -9.48 -1.70 -20.15
C VAL A 32 -8.13 -1.71 -19.46
N THR A 33 -7.09 -1.28 -20.18
CA THR A 33 -5.83 -0.88 -19.54
C THR A 33 -5.80 0.64 -19.44
N ALA A 34 -5.68 1.19 -18.23
CA ALA A 34 -5.53 2.63 -18.05
C ALA A 34 -4.04 3.00 -18.13
N SER A 35 -3.65 3.81 -19.12
CA SER A 35 -2.33 4.43 -19.18
C SER A 35 -2.34 5.76 -18.42
N ILE A 36 -1.37 5.92 -17.51
CA ILE A 36 -1.18 7.12 -16.68
C ILE A 36 0.09 7.90 -17.03
N GLU A 37 0.75 7.58 -18.15
CA GLU A 37 2.00 8.24 -18.58
C GLU A 37 1.85 9.76 -18.74
N ASP A 38 0.73 10.20 -19.33
CA ASP A 38 0.42 11.61 -19.57
C ASP A 38 -0.50 12.21 -18.48
N MET A 39 -0.51 11.64 -17.28
CA MET A 39 -1.42 12.09 -16.22
C MET A 39 -0.95 13.40 -15.57
N HIS A 40 -1.87 14.35 -15.41
CA HIS A 40 -1.64 15.65 -14.79
C HIS A 40 -2.54 15.88 -13.58
N LEU A 41 -1.94 16.42 -12.51
CA LEU A 41 -2.61 16.79 -11.27
C LEU A 41 -2.62 18.31 -11.12
N LYS A 42 -3.81 18.90 -11.00
CA LYS A 42 -3.99 20.35 -10.83
C LYS A 42 -4.87 20.66 -9.64
N ILE A 43 -4.43 21.57 -8.77
CA ILE A 43 -5.28 22.08 -7.67
C ILE A 43 -6.42 22.91 -8.27
N VAL A 44 -7.64 22.62 -7.83
CA VAL A 44 -8.86 23.33 -8.27
C VAL A 44 -9.67 23.92 -7.11
N GLY A 45 -9.23 23.71 -5.87
CA GLY A 45 -9.87 24.27 -4.69
C GLY A 45 -9.23 23.77 -3.40
N LYS A 46 -9.79 24.20 -2.26
CA LYS A 46 -9.37 23.68 -0.95
C LYS A 46 -9.68 22.19 -0.89
N ASN A 47 -8.64 21.35 -0.70
CA ASN A 47 -8.76 19.89 -0.69
C ASN A 47 -9.40 19.32 -1.98
N ALA A 48 -9.09 19.90 -3.13
CA ALA A 48 -9.60 19.43 -4.42
C ALA A 48 -8.51 19.44 -5.49
N VAL A 49 -8.27 18.27 -6.09
CA VAL A 49 -7.31 18.07 -7.18
C VAL A 49 -8.04 17.51 -8.38
N HIS A 50 -7.92 18.17 -9.51
CA HIS A 50 -8.35 17.66 -10.80
C HIS A 50 -7.26 16.77 -11.39
N VAL A 51 -7.65 15.55 -11.76
CA VAL A 51 -6.79 14.56 -12.41
C VAL A 51 -7.22 14.45 -13.87
N SER A 52 -6.28 14.55 -14.80
CA SER A 52 -6.56 14.53 -16.24
C SER A 52 -5.43 13.84 -17.02
N GLY A 53 -5.65 13.50 -18.28
CA GLY A 53 -4.61 12.93 -19.17
C GLY A 53 -4.48 11.41 -19.13
N ALA A 54 -5.24 10.71 -18.27
CA ALA A 54 -5.33 9.25 -18.31
C ALA A 54 -6.00 8.79 -19.62
N LYS A 55 -5.46 7.72 -20.22
CA LYS A 55 -5.96 7.16 -21.50
C LYS A 55 -6.38 5.71 -21.33
N GLY A 56 -7.49 5.34 -21.95
CA GLY A 56 -7.90 3.94 -22.06
C GLY A 56 -7.23 3.26 -23.24
N LEU A 57 -6.68 2.09 -23.01
CA LEU A 57 -6.12 1.17 -24.00
C LEU A 57 -6.94 -0.14 -23.99
N PRO A 58 -6.85 -0.96 -25.05
CA PRO A 58 -7.50 -2.27 -25.07
C PRO A 58 -7.19 -3.12 -23.82
N PRO A 59 -8.10 -4.05 -23.46
CA PRO A 59 -7.88 -4.92 -22.31
C PRO A 59 -6.57 -5.72 -22.47
N PRO A 60 -5.89 -6.05 -21.37
CA PRO A 60 -4.70 -6.89 -21.41
C PRO A 60 -5.04 -8.28 -22.01
N PRO A 61 -4.08 -8.97 -22.63
CA PRO A 61 -4.29 -10.32 -23.15
C PRO A 61 -4.53 -11.36 -22.05
N THR A 62 -4.35 -10.99 -20.78
CA THR A 62 -4.54 -11.85 -19.61
C THR A 62 -5.48 -11.20 -18.61
N THR A 63 -6.33 -12.00 -17.97
CA THR A 63 -7.24 -11.52 -16.92
C THR A 63 -6.60 -11.74 -15.55
N LYS A 64 -6.48 -10.67 -14.75
CA LYS A 64 -6.07 -10.79 -13.34
C LYS A 64 -7.21 -11.42 -12.53
N VAL A 65 -6.95 -12.55 -11.90
CA VAL A 65 -7.90 -13.22 -10.99
C VAL A 65 -7.37 -13.13 -9.56
N GLY A 66 -8.19 -12.61 -8.66
CA GLY A 66 -7.96 -12.69 -7.22
C GLY A 66 -8.63 -13.94 -6.65
N ILE A 67 -7.86 -14.84 -6.04
CA ILE A 67 -8.39 -16.00 -5.33
C ILE A 67 -8.25 -15.71 -3.84
N THR A 68 -9.39 -15.54 -3.17
CA THR A 68 -9.42 -15.45 -1.71
C THR A 68 -9.97 -16.76 -1.17
N ALA A 69 -9.15 -17.46 -0.39
CA ALA A 69 -9.53 -18.68 0.31
C ALA A 69 -9.23 -18.53 1.80
N LYS A 70 -9.83 -19.38 2.65
CA LYS A 70 -9.44 -19.47 4.06
C LYS A 70 -8.03 -20.08 4.13
N GLY A 71 -7.02 -19.23 4.27
CA GLY A 71 -5.60 -19.62 4.34
C GLY A 71 -5.14 -20.16 5.69
N GLY A 72 -6.07 -20.50 6.59
CA GLY A 72 -5.75 -20.79 7.99
C GLY A 72 -5.62 -19.52 8.83
N TRP A 73 -4.94 -19.65 9.98
CA TRP A 73 -4.67 -18.55 10.89
C TRP A 73 -3.16 -18.42 11.05
N GLN A 74 -2.66 -17.19 10.98
CA GLN A 74 -1.26 -16.86 11.24
C GLN A 74 -1.20 -15.86 12.38
N ALA A 75 -0.35 -16.12 13.35
CA ALA A 75 -0.03 -15.20 14.44
C ALA A 75 1.46 -14.88 14.37
N GLU A 76 1.80 -13.60 14.34
CA GLU A 76 3.17 -13.11 14.32
C GLU A 76 3.45 -12.25 15.55
N PHE A 77 4.65 -12.39 16.10
CA PHE A 77 5.14 -11.58 17.23
C PHE A 77 6.44 -10.92 16.81
N HIS A 78 6.47 -9.58 16.84
CA HIS A 78 7.65 -8.78 16.53
C HIS A 78 8.21 -8.17 17.81
N PHE A 79 9.51 -8.40 18.04
CA PHE A 79 10.23 -7.85 19.17
C PHE A 79 11.27 -6.84 18.68
N TYR A 80 11.25 -5.63 19.24
CA TYR A 80 12.27 -4.62 19.00
C TYR A 80 13.26 -4.63 20.16
N LEU A 81 14.47 -5.13 19.90
CA LEU A 81 15.53 -5.24 20.89
C LEU A 81 16.47 -4.02 20.81
N ILE A 82 16.70 -3.38 21.94
CA ILE A 82 17.58 -2.21 22.07
C ILE A 82 18.55 -2.36 23.24
N GLY A 83 19.63 -1.56 23.21
CA GLY A 83 20.69 -1.55 24.23
C GLY A 83 21.80 -2.56 23.97
N LEU A 84 22.58 -2.89 25.01
CA LEU A 84 23.65 -3.89 24.96
C LEU A 84 23.09 -5.32 24.96
N ASP A 85 23.94 -6.30 24.67
CA ASP A 85 23.66 -7.75 24.76
C ASP A 85 22.45 -8.19 23.90
N ILE A 86 22.36 -7.64 22.68
CA ILE A 86 21.24 -7.90 21.76
C ILE A 86 21.16 -9.39 21.40
N GLU A 87 22.31 -10.06 21.23
CA GLU A 87 22.33 -11.48 20.89
C GLU A 87 21.78 -12.35 22.02
N GLU A 88 22.14 -12.05 23.27
CA GLU A 88 21.67 -12.75 24.45
C GLU A 88 20.16 -12.52 24.65
N LYS A 89 19.69 -11.28 24.47
CA LYS A 89 18.27 -10.94 24.54
C LYS A 89 17.46 -11.63 23.45
N ALA A 90 17.99 -11.69 22.22
CA ALA A 90 17.35 -12.41 21.12
C ALA A 90 17.23 -13.90 21.44
N LYS A 91 18.32 -14.54 21.90
CA LYS A 91 18.33 -15.95 22.34
C LYS A 91 17.36 -16.20 23.50
N MET A 92 17.25 -15.26 24.44
CA MET A 92 16.32 -15.38 25.57
C MET A 92 14.87 -15.34 25.10
N ILE A 93 14.51 -14.35 24.28
CA ILE A 93 13.15 -14.21 23.73
C ILE A 93 12.82 -15.43 22.88
N GLU A 94 13.71 -15.86 21.99
CA GLU A 94 13.48 -17.06 21.17
C GLU A 94 13.18 -18.29 22.04
N ARG A 95 13.99 -18.56 23.06
CA ARG A 95 13.75 -19.68 23.98
C ARG A 95 12.40 -19.60 24.67
N GLN A 96 12.04 -18.41 25.17
CA GLN A 96 10.76 -18.20 25.85
C GLN A 96 9.57 -18.37 24.90
N THR A 97 9.66 -17.77 23.70
CA THR A 97 8.64 -17.89 22.66
C THR A 97 8.43 -19.35 22.28
N ARG A 98 9.50 -20.10 21.98
CA ARG A 98 9.40 -21.54 21.64
C ARG A 98 8.86 -22.41 22.78
N ALA A 99 9.14 -22.04 24.04
CA ALA A 99 8.64 -22.80 25.18
C ALA A 99 7.14 -22.56 25.46
N GLN A 100 6.61 -21.40 25.07
CA GLN A 100 5.23 -20.99 25.37
C GLN A 100 4.30 -21.12 24.16
N MET A 101 4.84 -20.96 22.95
CA MET A 101 4.16 -21.21 21.69
C MET A 101 4.54 -22.62 21.25
N GLY A 102 3.73 -23.60 21.65
CA GLY A 102 3.97 -25.04 21.44
C GLY A 102 4.27 -25.44 20.00
#